data_AF-A0AAW0K0K2-F1
#
_entry.id   AF-A0AAW0K0K2-F1
#
_cell.length_a   1.000
_cell.length_b   1.000
_cell.length_c   1.000
_cell.angle_alpha   90.00
_cell.angle_beta   90.00
_cell.angle_gamma   90.00
#
_symmetry.space_group_name_H-M   'P 1'
#
loop_
_entity.id
_entity.type
_entity.pdbx_description
1 polymer ?
#
loop_
_entity_poly.entity_id
_entity_poly.type
_entity_poly.pdbx_seq_one_letter_code
_entity_poly.pdbx_strand_id
1 'polypeptide(L)'
;MEDQRLRGFRTSSIASNPPLHTYRHARRTTLNLVFMAIYTYAILAHLHHNAHKLIQSTTFVSLFITLSFFVSDIILAIVWAMQQCFRVAIIYRSEFPENLEMVMKKSDFPALDVFICIADPYKEPPIRLVSTALSVMAYDYPTKKISAYVSDDGGSQLTLFACMEAAKFASHWLPLCRKTKIIDRSPEAYFASNHSWSSDAEKIKVLLESSKNKDITDHLMPNLIYHSREKSKTSFHHFKAGALNVLLRVSAAMTNAPIILTLDCDMYSNDP
;
A
#
# COMPACT_ATOMS: atom_id res chain seq x y z
N MET A 1 -10.18 -17.74 -54.73
CA MET A 1 -11.58 -17.73 -55.19
C MET A 1 -12.45 -17.83 -53.97
N GLU A 2 -13.20 -16.85 -53.51
CA GLU A 2 -13.46 -15.44 -53.82
C GLU A 2 -14.42 -15.08 -52.66
N ASP A 3 -14.04 -14.18 -51.77
CA ASP A 3 -14.20 -12.74 -51.89
C ASP A 3 -15.68 -12.27 -51.87
N GLN A 4 -15.93 -11.39 -50.89
CA GLN A 4 -16.99 -10.36 -50.83
C GLN A 4 -18.48 -10.75 -50.78
N ARG A 5 -19.10 -10.38 -49.64
CA ARG A 5 -19.90 -9.13 -49.60
C ARG A 5 -20.15 -8.63 -48.18
N LEU A 6 -19.33 -7.65 -47.83
CA LEU A 6 -19.57 -6.60 -46.82
C LEU A 6 -20.82 -5.77 -47.18
N ARG A 7 -21.67 -5.52 -46.18
CA ARG A 7 -22.41 -4.26 -45.95
C ARG A 7 -22.47 -4.14 -44.42
N GLY A 8 -21.93 -3.13 -43.76
CA GLY A 8 -21.79 -1.73 -44.14
C GLY A 8 -22.38 -0.90 -42.99
N PHE A 9 -21.86 -1.05 -41.78
CA PHE A 9 -22.06 -0.08 -40.71
C PHE A 9 -20.74 0.68 -40.55
N ARG A 10 -20.64 1.80 -41.27
CA ARG A 10 -19.67 2.85 -40.94
C ARG A 10 -20.12 3.47 -39.63
N THR A 11 -19.72 2.88 -38.51
CA THR A 11 -19.52 3.67 -37.30
C THR A 11 -18.15 4.32 -37.45
N SER A 12 -18.12 5.64 -37.46
CA SER A 12 -16.91 6.43 -37.31
C SER A 12 -16.12 5.88 -36.13
N SER A 13 -15.02 5.18 -36.40
CA SER A 13 -14.10 4.69 -35.39
C SER A 13 -13.36 5.88 -34.79
N ILE A 14 -14.01 6.56 -33.84
CA ILE A 14 -13.27 7.27 -32.81
C ILE A 14 -12.46 6.17 -32.13
N ALA A 15 -11.15 6.16 -32.31
CA ALA A 15 -10.26 5.22 -31.66
C ALA A 15 -10.45 5.39 -30.14
N SER A 16 -11.27 4.52 -29.54
CA SER A 16 -11.47 4.54 -28.10
C SER A 16 -10.19 4.04 -27.46
N ASN A 17 -9.55 4.88 -26.65
CA ASN A 17 -8.37 4.52 -25.90
C ASN A 17 -8.58 3.20 -25.14
N PRO A 18 -7.55 2.34 -25.06
CA PRO A 18 -7.65 1.08 -24.34
C PRO A 18 -8.00 1.33 -22.85
N PRO A 19 -8.76 0.43 -22.21
CA PRO A 19 -9.14 0.61 -20.82
C PRO A 19 -7.91 0.50 -19.90
N LEU A 20 -7.82 1.39 -18.91
CA LEU A 20 -6.77 1.38 -17.89
C LEU A 20 -7.04 0.36 -16.76
N HIS A 21 -8.30 0.04 -16.54
CA HIS A 21 -8.72 -0.97 -15.58
C HIS A 21 -10.01 -1.64 -16.02
N THR A 22 -10.23 -2.86 -15.56
CA THR A 22 -11.50 -3.58 -15.70
C THR A 22 -11.93 -4.15 -14.37
N TYR A 23 -13.22 -4.46 -14.24
CA TYR A 23 -13.73 -5.19 -13.09
C TYR A 23 -14.57 -6.38 -13.54
N ARG A 24 -14.55 -7.45 -12.76
CA ARG A 24 -15.33 -8.66 -12.99
C ARG A 24 -15.93 -9.12 -11.68
N HIS A 25 -17.23 -9.42 -11.69
CA HIS A 25 -17.88 -10.04 -10.53
C HIS A 25 -17.40 -11.48 -10.38
N ALA A 26 -17.22 -11.91 -9.12
CA ALA A 26 -16.84 -13.28 -8.82
C ALA A 26 -17.96 -14.25 -9.25
N ARG A 27 -17.60 -15.30 -10.00
CA ARG A 27 -18.54 -16.36 -10.39
C ARG A 27 -19.14 -17.11 -9.18
N ARG A 28 -18.41 -17.13 -8.06
CA ARG A 28 -18.82 -17.80 -6.81
C ARG A 28 -19.92 -17.06 -6.02
N THR A 29 -20.38 -15.90 -6.50
CA THR A 29 -21.43 -15.10 -5.85
C THR A 29 -22.70 -15.93 -5.59
N THR A 30 -23.12 -16.75 -6.56
CA THR A 30 -24.30 -17.61 -6.40
C THR A 30 -24.10 -18.69 -5.32
N LEU A 31 -22.91 -19.31 -5.27
CA LEU A 31 -22.56 -20.28 -4.23
C LEU A 31 -22.54 -19.63 -2.83
N ASN A 32 -22.01 -18.41 -2.73
CA ASN A 32 -22.00 -17.67 -1.47
C ASN A 32 -23.43 -17.37 -1.01
N LEU A 33 -24.34 -16.97 -1.92
CA LEU A 33 -25.74 -16.72 -1.59
C LEU A 33 -26.45 -17.98 -1.06
N VAL A 34 -26.23 -19.13 -1.70
CA VAL A 34 -26.78 -20.41 -1.24
C VAL A 34 -26.22 -20.77 0.14
N PHE A 35 -24.90 -20.63 0.33
CA PHE A 35 -24.25 -20.83 1.63
C PHE A 35 -24.86 -19.92 2.71
N MET A 36 -25.08 -18.64 2.40
CA MET A 36 -25.69 -17.70 3.34
C MET A 36 -27.11 -18.15 3.73
N ALA A 37 -27.93 -18.57 2.78
CA ALA A 37 -29.29 -19.00 3.05
C ALA A 37 -29.31 -20.22 4.00
N ILE A 38 -28.45 -21.21 3.75
CA ILE A 38 -28.34 -22.41 4.57
C ILE A 38 -27.91 -22.06 6.00
N TYR A 39 -26.87 -21.25 6.16
CA TYR A 39 -26.38 -20.86 7.48
C TYR A 39 -27.34 -19.94 8.23
N THR A 40 -28.03 -19.03 7.53
CA THR A 40 -29.07 -18.19 8.14
C THR A 40 -30.17 -19.06 8.74
N TYR A 41 -30.62 -20.08 8.01
CA TYR A 41 -31.60 -21.03 8.53
C TYR A 41 -31.07 -21.79 9.77
N ALA A 42 -29.83 -22.28 9.72
CA ALA A 42 -29.23 -22.99 10.85
C ALA A 42 -29.12 -22.10 12.11
N ILE A 43 -28.73 -20.83 11.94
CA ILE A 43 -28.66 -19.84 13.03
C ILE A 43 -30.06 -19.57 13.60
N LEU A 44 -31.05 -19.34 12.75
CA LEU A 44 -32.44 -19.12 13.20
C LEU A 44 -32.99 -20.33 13.96
N ALA A 45 -32.71 -21.55 13.49
CA ALA A 45 -33.10 -22.78 14.17
C ALA A 45 -32.41 -22.91 15.54
N HIS A 46 -31.13 -22.56 15.64
CA HIS A 46 -30.38 -22.58 16.90
C HIS A 46 -30.92 -21.55 17.89
N LEU A 47 -31.17 -20.32 17.43
CA LEU A 47 -31.77 -19.26 18.25
C LEU A 47 -33.17 -19.64 18.73
N HIS A 48 -34.00 -20.23 17.87
CA HIS A 48 -35.32 -20.72 18.25
C HIS A 48 -35.25 -21.81 19.32
N HIS A 49 -34.35 -22.79 19.16
CA HIS A 49 -34.14 -23.86 20.15
C HIS A 49 -33.67 -23.31 21.50
N ASN A 50 -32.71 -22.39 21.49
CA ASN A 50 -32.19 -21.80 22.72
C ASN A 50 -33.20 -20.87 23.39
N ALA A 51 -34.06 -20.18 22.62
CA ALA A 51 -35.20 -19.43 23.15
C ALA A 51 -36.22 -20.35 23.86
N HIS A 52 -36.53 -21.51 23.27
CA HIS A 52 -37.43 -22.48 23.89
C HIS A 52 -36.85 -23.05 25.19
N LYS A 53 -35.55 -23.37 25.23
CA LYS A 53 -34.84 -23.79 26.45
C LYS A 53 -34.82 -22.71 27.53
N LEU A 54 -34.69 -21.44 27.13
CA LEU A 54 -34.73 -20.31 28.05
C LEU A 54 -36.11 -20.19 28.72
N ILE A 55 -37.20 -20.34 27.93
CA ILE A 55 -38.58 -20.29 28.45
C ILE A 55 -38.88 -21.47 29.39
N GLN A 56 -38.37 -22.66 29.08
CA GLN A 56 -38.59 -23.88 29.87
C GLN A 56 -37.64 -24.02 31.09
N SER A 57 -36.76 -23.05 31.33
CA SER A 57 -35.81 -23.12 32.43
C SER A 57 -36.51 -23.02 33.79
N THR A 58 -36.39 -24.06 34.60
CA THR A 58 -37.10 -24.18 35.90
C THR A 58 -36.28 -23.68 37.09
N THR A 59 -34.96 -23.56 36.96
CA THR A 59 -34.06 -23.12 38.05
C THR A 59 -33.36 -21.81 37.71
N PHE A 60 -33.09 -20.99 38.72
CA PHE A 60 -32.37 -19.71 38.55
C PHE A 60 -30.98 -19.88 37.93
N VAL A 61 -30.25 -20.94 38.30
CA VAL A 61 -28.93 -21.24 37.74
C VAL A 61 -29.04 -21.62 36.26
N SER A 62 -29.99 -22.49 35.91
CA SER A 62 -30.25 -22.87 34.51
C SER A 62 -30.67 -21.67 33.66
N LEU A 63 -31.50 -20.78 34.21
CA LEU A 63 -31.93 -19.55 33.53
C LEU A 63 -30.74 -18.63 33.26
N PHE A 64 -29.84 -18.42 34.22
CA PHE A 64 -28.68 -17.56 34.01
C PHE A 64 -27.72 -18.12 32.95
N ILE A 65 -27.47 -19.43 32.98
CA ILE A 65 -26.62 -20.11 32.01
C ILE A 65 -27.23 -20.06 30.60
N THR A 66 -28.51 -20.42 30.45
CA THR A 66 -29.19 -20.41 29.15
C THR A 66 -29.34 -19.00 28.59
N LEU A 67 -29.57 -18.00 29.44
CA LEU A 67 -29.59 -16.59 29.05
C LEU A 67 -28.22 -16.13 28.53
N SER A 68 -27.13 -16.49 29.23
CA SER A 68 -25.77 -16.14 28.78
C SER A 68 -25.44 -16.74 27.42
N PHE A 69 -25.80 -18.02 27.19
CA PHE A 69 -25.62 -18.65 25.87
C PHE A 69 -26.48 -17.97 24.80
N PHE A 70 -27.75 -17.68 25.10
CA PHE A 70 -28.64 -17.01 24.15
C PHE A 70 -28.13 -15.61 23.75
N VAL A 71 -27.64 -14.82 24.71
CA VAL A 71 -27.03 -13.51 24.43
C VAL A 71 -25.76 -13.65 23.59
N SER A 72 -24.89 -14.62 23.92
CA SER A 72 -23.70 -14.92 23.12
C SER A 72 -24.05 -15.30 21.69
N ASP A 73 -25.05 -16.16 21.49
CA ASP A 73 -25.49 -16.61 20.17
C ASP A 73 -26.08 -15.47 19.34
N ILE A 74 -26.83 -14.54 19.97
CA ILE A 74 -27.32 -13.33 19.30
C ILE A 74 -26.15 -12.47 18.81
N ILE A 75 -25.15 -12.22 19.67
CA ILE A 75 -23.98 -11.42 19.31
C ILE A 75 -23.24 -12.09 18.15
N LEU A 76 -23.01 -13.40 18.21
CA LEU A 76 -22.36 -14.16 17.14
C LEU A 76 -23.18 -14.15 15.85
N ALA A 77 -24.51 -14.26 15.92
CA ALA A 77 -25.39 -14.16 14.76
C ALA A 77 -25.30 -12.78 14.10
N ILE A 78 -25.26 -11.70 14.89
CA ILE A 78 -25.08 -10.33 14.38
C ILE A 78 -23.71 -10.18 13.71
N VAL A 79 -22.62 -10.63 14.35
CA VAL A 79 -21.27 -10.58 13.77
C VAL A 79 -21.22 -11.37 12.46
N TRP A 80 -21.81 -12.57 12.42
CA TRP A 80 -21.88 -13.38 11.21
C TRP A 80 -22.65 -12.69 10.09
N ALA A 81 -23.81 -12.08 10.40
CA ALA A 81 -24.63 -11.35 9.44
C ALA A 81 -23.91 -10.10 8.89
N MET A 82 -23.15 -9.38 9.73
CA MET A 82 -22.33 -8.25 9.26
C MET A 82 -21.20 -8.72 8.34
N GLN A 83 -20.57 -9.86 8.63
CA GLN A 83 -19.49 -10.42 7.79
C GLN A 83 -19.99 -10.88 6.41
N GLN A 84 -21.23 -11.35 6.34
CA GLN A 84 -21.87 -11.80 5.12
C GLN A 84 -21.96 -10.70 4.05
N CYS A 85 -22.16 -9.44 4.44
CA CYS A 85 -22.16 -8.30 3.50
C CYS A 85 -20.89 -8.22 2.64
N PHE A 86 -19.73 -8.63 3.17
CA PHE A 86 -18.47 -8.63 2.42
C PHE A 86 -18.30 -9.81 1.45
N ARG A 87 -19.14 -10.85 1.56
CA ARG A 87 -19.04 -12.09 0.77
C ARG A 87 -20.05 -12.16 -0.39
N VAL A 88 -21.09 -11.33 -0.36
CA VAL A 88 -22.17 -11.34 -1.35
C VAL A 88 -21.74 -10.80 -2.70
N ALA A 89 -20.93 -9.74 -2.75
CA ALA A 89 -20.54 -9.09 -4.01
C ALA A 89 -19.01 -8.93 -4.11
N ILE A 90 -18.31 -10.05 -4.29
CA ILE A 90 -16.86 -10.02 -4.51
C ILE A 90 -16.60 -9.51 -5.93
N ILE A 91 -15.76 -8.47 -6.05
CA ILE A 91 -15.34 -7.86 -7.31
C ILE A 91 -13.83 -8.05 -7.46
N TYR A 92 -13.42 -8.60 -8.59
CA TYR A 92 -12.02 -8.64 -9.00
C TYR A 92 -11.76 -7.44 -9.90
N ARG A 93 -10.73 -6.66 -9.58
CA ARG A 93 -10.23 -5.58 -10.43
C ARG A 93 -8.94 -6.04 -11.10
N SER A 94 -8.74 -5.63 -12.34
CA SER A 94 -7.51 -5.87 -13.08
C SER A 94 -7.07 -4.57 -13.73
N GLU A 95 -5.84 -4.18 -13.46
CA GLU A 95 -5.14 -3.01 -13.94
C GLU A 95 -4.31 -3.33 -15.19
N PHE A 96 -4.17 -2.34 -16.07
CA PHE A 96 -3.36 -2.43 -17.30
C PHE A 96 -2.43 -1.21 -17.37
N PRO A 97 -1.34 -1.17 -16.59
CA PRO A 97 -0.43 -0.02 -16.54
C PRO A 97 0.23 0.25 -17.90
N GLU A 98 0.39 -0.75 -18.77
CA GLU A 98 0.99 -0.61 -20.10
C GLU A 98 0.16 0.30 -21.02
N ASN A 99 -1.16 0.33 -20.80
CA ASN A 99 -2.06 1.19 -21.55
C ASN A 99 -1.93 2.67 -21.14
N LEU A 100 -1.35 2.96 -19.97
CA LEU A 100 -1.24 4.32 -19.45
C LEU A 100 -0.38 5.21 -20.37
N GLU A 101 0.71 4.67 -20.91
CA GLU A 101 1.60 5.41 -21.82
C GLU A 101 0.94 5.73 -23.17
N MET A 102 -0.09 4.97 -23.57
CA MET A 102 -0.89 5.25 -24.77
C MET A 102 -1.90 6.38 -24.54
N VAL A 103 -2.33 6.57 -23.29
CA VAL A 103 -3.37 7.54 -22.91
C VAL A 103 -2.77 8.87 -22.46
N MET A 104 -1.62 8.83 -21.78
CA MET A 104 -1.00 10.00 -21.17
C MET A 104 0.53 9.89 -21.20
N LYS A 105 1.20 11.01 -21.51
CA LYS A 105 2.67 11.07 -21.45
C LYS A 105 3.13 11.10 -19.99
N LYS A 106 4.30 10.50 -19.72
CA LYS A 106 4.93 10.54 -18.39
C LYS A 106 5.12 11.97 -17.84
N SER A 107 5.25 13.00 -18.70
CA SER A 107 5.34 14.41 -18.26
C SER A 107 4.07 14.92 -17.55
N ASP A 108 2.93 14.39 -17.98
CA ASP A 108 1.61 14.88 -17.59
C ASP A 108 1.07 14.14 -16.36
N PHE A 109 1.87 13.20 -15.86
CA PHE A 109 1.58 12.45 -14.64
C PHE A 109 1.40 13.42 -13.45
N PRO A 110 0.45 13.12 -12.54
CA PRO A 110 0.25 13.89 -11.33
C PRO A 110 1.52 13.88 -10.46
N ALA A 111 1.72 14.89 -9.63
CA ALA A 111 2.75 14.77 -8.60
C ALA A 111 2.31 13.76 -7.53
N LEU A 112 3.26 13.03 -6.98
CA LEU A 112 3.09 11.99 -5.97
C LEU A 112 4.02 12.27 -4.80
N ASP A 113 3.44 12.46 -3.62
CA ASP A 113 4.21 12.52 -2.38
C ASP A 113 4.06 11.22 -1.60
N VAL A 114 5.18 10.65 -1.19
CA VAL A 114 5.21 9.38 -0.44
C VAL A 114 5.64 9.66 0.99
N PHE A 115 4.80 9.36 1.97
CA PHE A 115 5.04 9.60 3.38
C PHE A 115 5.47 8.32 4.08
N ILE A 116 6.64 8.36 4.71
CA ILE A 116 7.21 7.27 5.48
C ILE A 116 7.35 7.74 6.92
N CYS A 117 6.77 7.01 7.88
CA CYS A 117 6.88 7.35 9.30
C CYS A 117 7.73 6.34 10.04
N ILE A 118 8.61 6.83 10.90
CA ILE A 118 9.36 6.02 11.88
C ILE A 118 9.09 6.55 13.28
N ALA A 119 8.83 5.65 14.22
CA ALA A 119 8.49 6.02 15.60
C ALA A 119 9.68 5.87 16.56
N ASP A 120 10.44 4.78 16.46
CA ASP A 120 11.52 4.46 17.39
C ASP A 120 12.65 3.70 16.66
N PRO A 121 13.86 4.28 16.55
CA PRO A 121 14.98 3.67 15.84
C PRO A 121 15.49 2.37 16.49
N TYR A 122 15.16 2.10 17.77
CA TYR A 122 15.58 0.87 18.44
C TYR A 122 14.63 -0.29 18.20
N LYS A 123 13.34 0.00 17.95
CA LYS A 123 12.34 -1.00 17.57
C LYS A 123 12.36 -1.25 16.07
N GLU A 124 12.54 -0.19 15.29
CA GLU A 124 12.58 -0.19 13.84
C GLU A 124 13.95 0.36 13.42
N PRO A 125 14.94 -0.49 13.14
CA PRO A 125 16.30 -0.05 12.90
C PRO A 125 16.35 0.88 11.67
N PRO A 126 17.10 1.99 11.70
CA PRO A 126 17.13 2.97 10.62
C PRO A 126 17.51 2.41 9.25
N ILE A 127 18.21 1.26 9.19
CA ILE A 127 18.52 0.57 7.93
C ILE A 127 17.26 0.14 7.17
N ARG A 128 16.18 -0.23 7.88
CA ARG A 128 14.91 -0.65 7.27
C ARG A 128 14.21 0.53 6.63
N LEU A 129 14.14 1.64 7.37
CA LEU A 129 13.65 2.93 6.87
C LEU A 129 14.41 3.38 5.62
N VAL A 130 15.74 3.29 5.64
CA VAL A 130 16.59 3.65 4.51
C VAL A 130 16.29 2.78 3.31
N SER A 131 16.12 1.47 3.50
CA SER A 131 15.78 0.53 2.42
C SER A 131 14.42 0.84 1.80
N THR A 132 13.41 1.15 2.62
CA THR A 132 12.09 1.63 2.18
C THR A 132 12.21 2.94 1.39
N ALA A 133 12.91 3.93 1.93
CA ALA A 133 13.07 5.23 1.28
C ALA A 133 13.78 5.11 -0.08
N LEU A 134 14.84 4.31 -0.16
CA LEU A 134 15.56 4.05 -1.41
C LEU A 134 14.71 3.29 -2.42
N SER A 135 13.90 2.33 -1.96
CA SER A 135 12.93 1.62 -2.80
C SER A 135 11.91 2.60 -3.41
N VAL A 136 11.37 3.52 -2.62
CA VAL A 136 10.45 4.58 -3.09
C VAL A 136 11.09 5.52 -4.10
N MET A 137 12.32 5.97 -3.83
CA MET A 137 13.05 6.83 -4.76
C MET A 137 13.39 6.14 -6.09
N ALA A 138 13.29 4.81 -6.15
CA ALA A 138 13.62 4.01 -7.33
C ALA A 138 12.40 3.54 -8.13
N TYR A 139 11.20 4.07 -7.88
CA TYR A 139 9.99 3.79 -8.67
C TYR A 139 10.17 4.17 -10.14
N ASP A 140 9.48 3.51 -11.07
CA ASP A 140 9.39 3.96 -12.47
C ASP A 140 8.42 5.14 -12.61
N TYR A 141 8.75 6.25 -11.97
CA TYR A 141 8.02 7.51 -12.01
C TYR A 141 8.95 8.67 -12.39
N PRO A 142 8.46 9.72 -13.06
CA PRO A 142 9.27 10.91 -13.34
C PRO A 142 9.86 11.49 -12.05
N THR A 143 11.18 11.66 -12.00
CA THR A 143 11.90 12.07 -10.78
C THR A 143 11.50 13.46 -10.27
N LYS A 144 11.02 14.34 -11.15
CA LYS A 144 10.48 15.66 -10.79
C LYS A 144 9.06 15.62 -10.22
N LYS A 145 8.38 14.47 -10.29
CA LYS A 145 6.97 14.29 -9.90
C LYS A 145 6.82 13.45 -8.64
N ILE A 146 7.83 12.69 -8.24
CA ILE A 146 7.83 11.91 -7.00
C ILE A 146 8.73 12.57 -5.95
N SER A 147 8.20 12.72 -4.73
CA SER A 147 8.97 13.17 -3.56
C SER A 147 8.70 12.26 -2.37
N ALA A 148 9.76 11.80 -1.71
CA ALA A 148 9.69 10.98 -0.51
C ALA A 148 9.88 11.85 0.74
N TYR A 149 8.94 11.76 1.67
CA TYR A 149 8.97 12.44 2.96
C TYR A 149 9.14 11.43 4.08
N VAL A 150 10.16 11.63 4.92
CA VAL A 150 10.42 10.82 6.11
C VAL A 150 10.06 11.64 7.33
N SER A 151 9.06 11.20 8.10
CA SER A 151 8.73 11.75 9.40
C SER A 151 9.33 10.92 10.51
N ASP A 152 10.25 11.50 11.26
CA ASP A 152 10.85 10.90 12.45
C ASP A 152 10.18 11.41 13.72
N ASP A 153 9.32 10.57 14.28
CA ASP A 153 8.61 10.84 15.51
C ASP A 153 9.48 10.61 16.76
N GLY A 154 10.58 9.84 16.63
CA GLY A 154 11.56 9.65 17.69
C GLY A 154 12.53 10.82 17.83
N GLY A 155 12.67 11.64 16.77
CA GLY A 155 13.62 12.75 16.72
C GLY A 155 15.06 12.28 16.91
N SER A 156 15.40 11.12 16.37
CA SER A 156 16.68 10.46 16.63
C SER A 156 17.75 10.95 15.67
N GLN A 157 18.90 11.35 16.24
CA GLN A 157 20.09 11.68 15.48
C GLN A 157 20.58 10.51 14.61
N LEU A 158 20.36 9.27 15.06
CA LEU A 158 20.73 8.07 14.29
C LEU A 158 19.88 7.94 13.02
N THR A 159 18.59 8.22 13.11
CA THR A 159 17.67 8.19 11.96
C THR A 159 18.04 9.26 10.95
N LEU A 160 18.29 10.50 11.42
CA LEU A 160 18.75 11.59 10.55
C LEU A 160 20.06 11.22 9.85
N PHE A 161 21.04 10.70 10.59
CA PHE A 161 22.31 10.25 10.03
C PHE A 161 22.12 9.16 8.97
N ALA A 162 21.28 8.16 9.25
CA ALA A 162 20.97 7.10 8.31
C ALA A 162 20.33 7.65 7.02
N CYS A 163 19.40 8.61 7.11
CA CYS A 163 18.81 9.28 5.95
C CYS A 163 19.84 10.08 5.14
N MET A 164 20.80 10.73 5.80
CA MET A 164 21.89 11.45 5.12
C MET A 164 22.80 10.50 4.34
N GLU A 165 23.20 9.38 4.95
CA GLU A 165 24.00 8.35 4.27
C GLU A 165 23.20 7.67 3.15
N ALA A 166 21.91 7.46 3.34
CA ALA A 166 21.01 6.97 2.31
C ALA A 166 20.96 7.88 1.08
N ALA A 167 20.89 9.21 1.28
CA ALA A 167 20.91 10.17 0.17
C ALA A 167 22.20 10.08 -0.66
N LYS A 168 23.35 9.81 -0.01
CA LYS A 168 24.63 9.56 -0.71
C LYS A 168 24.62 8.22 -1.44
N PHE A 169 24.06 7.18 -0.82
CA PHE A 169 23.96 5.86 -1.44
C PHE A 169 23.00 5.87 -2.64
N ALA A 170 21.92 6.64 -2.57
CA ALA A 170 20.91 6.79 -3.63
C ALA A 170 21.54 7.20 -4.97
N SER A 171 22.57 8.05 -4.97
CA SER A 171 23.24 8.50 -6.20
C SER A 171 23.91 7.35 -6.98
N HIS A 172 24.17 6.21 -6.33
CA HIS A 172 24.76 5.01 -6.94
C HIS A 172 23.70 3.93 -7.17
N TRP A 173 22.77 3.78 -6.23
CA TRP A 173 21.71 2.77 -6.27
C TRP A 173 20.66 3.04 -7.36
N LEU A 174 20.17 4.29 -7.46
CA LEU A 174 19.08 4.62 -8.39
C LEU A 174 19.46 4.40 -9.88
N PRO A 175 20.67 4.78 -10.34
CA PRO A 175 21.13 4.45 -11.70
C PRO A 175 21.23 2.95 -11.94
N LEU A 176 21.72 2.19 -10.96
CA LEU A 176 21.80 0.74 -11.06
C LEU A 176 20.41 0.17 -11.31
N CYS A 177 19.45 0.48 -10.42
CA CYS A 177 18.07 0.03 -10.54
C CYS A 177 17.45 0.35 -11.90
N ARG A 178 17.69 1.57 -12.41
CA ARG A 178 17.19 2.00 -13.73
C ARG A 178 17.82 1.23 -14.89
N LYS A 179 19.15 1.03 -14.86
CA LYS A 179 19.90 0.39 -15.94
C LYS A 179 19.63 -1.12 -16.02
N THR A 180 19.63 -1.79 -14.87
CA THR A 180 19.47 -3.25 -14.79
C THR A 180 18.01 -3.69 -14.69
N LYS A 181 17.06 -2.74 -14.56
CA LYS A 181 15.63 -3.00 -14.37
C LYS A 181 15.38 -4.03 -13.27
N ILE A 182 16.08 -3.88 -12.14
CA ILE A 182 15.89 -4.72 -10.96
C ILE A 182 14.42 -4.66 -10.51
N ILE A 183 13.84 -5.79 -10.16
CA ILE A 183 12.47 -5.84 -9.62
C ILE A 183 12.49 -5.42 -8.15
N ASP A 184 13.39 -5.98 -7.35
CA ASP A 184 13.54 -5.66 -5.92
C ASP A 184 14.33 -4.36 -5.71
N ARG A 185 13.62 -3.23 -5.61
CA ARG A 185 14.26 -1.91 -5.45
C ARG A 185 14.78 -1.64 -4.04
N SER A 186 14.34 -2.41 -3.05
CA SER A 186 14.86 -2.35 -1.69
C SER A 186 16.26 -2.97 -1.65
N PRO A 187 17.30 -2.23 -1.24
CA PRO A 187 18.65 -2.79 -1.11
C PRO A 187 18.68 -4.01 -0.18
N GLU A 188 17.99 -3.94 0.96
CA GLU A 188 17.92 -5.05 1.92
C GLU A 188 17.30 -6.31 1.28
N ALA A 189 16.18 -6.17 0.57
CA ALA A 189 15.54 -7.30 -0.11
C ALA A 189 16.40 -7.84 -1.27
N TYR A 190 16.98 -6.95 -2.07
CA TYR A 190 17.84 -7.31 -3.19
C TYR A 190 19.07 -8.09 -2.75
N PHE A 191 19.80 -7.60 -1.75
CA PHE A 191 21.01 -8.26 -1.25
C PHE A 191 20.71 -9.51 -0.40
N ALA A 192 19.50 -9.63 0.15
CA ALA A 192 19.04 -10.87 0.79
C ALA A 192 18.59 -11.94 -0.21
N SER A 193 18.27 -11.56 -1.45
CA SER A 193 17.86 -12.50 -2.50
C SER A 193 19.03 -13.34 -3.02
N ASN A 194 18.79 -14.64 -3.27
CA ASN A 194 19.79 -15.59 -3.77
C ASN A 194 20.12 -15.44 -5.27
N HIS A 195 19.86 -14.29 -5.88
CA HIS A 195 20.18 -14.08 -7.29
C HIS A 195 21.69 -13.92 -7.51
N SER A 196 22.21 -14.47 -8.62
CA SER A 196 23.61 -14.28 -9.01
C SER A 196 23.85 -12.78 -9.27
N TRP A 197 24.52 -12.12 -8.35
CA TRP A 197 24.75 -10.68 -8.42
C TRP A 197 25.52 -10.32 -9.68
N SER A 198 25.12 -9.24 -10.34
CA SER A 198 25.95 -8.63 -11.38
C SER A 198 27.22 -8.05 -10.77
N SER A 199 28.35 -8.12 -11.46
CA SER A 199 29.63 -7.55 -11.03
C SER A 199 29.57 -6.04 -10.71
N ASP A 200 28.57 -5.33 -11.22
CA ASP A 200 28.29 -3.92 -10.91
C ASP A 200 27.64 -3.73 -9.52
N ALA A 201 26.87 -4.71 -9.02
CA ALA A 201 26.26 -4.67 -7.68
C ALA A 201 27.26 -4.96 -6.56
N GLU A 202 28.26 -5.83 -6.81
CA GLU A 202 29.35 -6.10 -5.86
C GLU A 202 30.21 -4.86 -5.59
N LYS A 203 30.40 -4.01 -6.61
CA LYS A 203 31.15 -2.75 -6.49
C LYS A 203 30.43 -1.70 -5.65
N ILE A 204 29.10 -1.72 -5.58
CA ILE A 204 28.29 -0.74 -4.83
C ILE A 204 28.35 -0.97 -3.31
N LYS A 205 28.85 -2.13 -2.86
CA LYS A 205 29.09 -2.40 -1.43
C LYS A 205 30.26 -1.57 -0.85
N VAL A 206 31.11 -1.01 -1.70
CA VAL A 206 32.25 -0.21 -1.29
C VAL A 206 32.29 1.03 -2.16
N LEU A 207 31.87 2.17 -1.63
CA LEU A 207 32.41 3.52 -1.88
C LEU A 207 31.44 4.58 -1.35
N LEU A 208 32.00 5.56 -0.64
CA LEU A 208 31.32 6.74 -0.13
C LEU A 208 32.11 7.97 -0.60
N GLU A 209 31.51 8.82 -1.45
CA GLU A 209 31.65 10.29 -1.44
C GLU A 209 31.02 10.93 -2.71
N SER A 210 30.01 11.79 -2.50
CA SER A 210 29.94 13.18 -2.99
C SER A 210 28.49 13.66 -2.95
N SER A 211 28.27 14.82 -2.33
CA SER A 211 26.95 15.48 -2.25
C SER A 211 26.62 16.16 -3.57
N LYS A 212 25.82 15.51 -4.41
CA LYS A 212 25.21 16.15 -5.60
C LYS A 212 23.73 15.80 -5.66
N ASN A 213 22.90 16.76 -6.06
CA ASN A 213 21.46 16.58 -6.33
C ASN A 213 21.17 15.76 -7.61
N LYS A 214 22.22 15.18 -8.19
CA LYS A 214 22.21 14.37 -9.38
C LYS A 214 22.96 13.07 -9.08
N ASP A 215 22.51 12.00 -9.70
CA ASP A 215 23.17 10.72 -9.61
C ASP A 215 24.51 10.69 -10.37
N ILE A 216 25.25 9.57 -10.28
CA ILE A 216 26.54 9.39 -10.98
C ILE A 216 26.41 9.46 -12.52
N THR A 217 25.20 9.39 -13.05
CA THR A 217 24.86 9.51 -14.47
C THR A 217 24.33 10.91 -14.85
N ASP A 218 24.46 11.89 -13.96
CA ASP A 218 23.99 13.28 -14.11
C ASP A 218 22.45 13.43 -14.25
N HIS A 219 21.67 12.41 -13.89
CA HIS A 219 20.21 12.49 -13.82
C HIS A 219 19.73 13.02 -12.46
N LEU A 220 18.63 13.77 -12.48
CA LEU A 220 17.97 14.25 -11.26
C LEU A 220 17.45 13.06 -10.45
N MET A 221 17.67 13.10 -9.14
CA MET A 221 17.09 12.16 -8.19
C MET A 221 15.76 12.71 -7.64
N PRO A 222 14.82 11.86 -7.22
CA PRO A 222 13.67 12.29 -6.44
C PRO A 222 14.08 13.03 -5.17
N ASN A 223 13.22 13.92 -4.69
CA ASN A 223 13.46 14.60 -3.42
C ASN A 223 13.30 13.62 -2.26
N LEU A 224 14.25 13.62 -1.32
CA LEU A 224 14.14 12.97 -0.02
C LEU A 224 14.12 14.04 1.07
N ILE A 225 12.98 14.19 1.73
CA ILE A 225 12.72 15.25 2.71
C ILE A 225 12.59 14.62 4.09
N TYR A 226 13.59 14.82 4.94
CA TYR A 226 13.52 14.43 6.34
C TYR A 226 12.84 15.54 7.15
N HIS A 227 11.92 15.15 8.01
CA HIS A 227 11.21 16.05 8.91
C HIS A 227 11.08 15.41 10.30
N SER A 228 11.42 16.16 11.34
CA SER A 228 11.06 15.83 12.72
C SER A 228 10.25 16.97 13.30
N ARG A 229 9.10 16.63 13.88
CA ARG A 229 8.17 17.63 14.43
C ARG A 229 8.55 18.01 15.85
N GLU A 230 8.28 19.26 16.20
CA GLU A 230 8.35 19.70 17.58
C GLU A 230 7.34 18.93 18.45
N LYS A 231 7.78 18.45 19.61
CA LYS A 231 6.95 17.77 20.60
C LYS A 231 7.13 18.47 21.94
N SER A 232 6.03 18.74 22.63
CA SER A 232 6.01 19.29 23.98
C SER A 232 5.45 18.26 24.97
N LYS A 233 5.98 18.25 26.21
CA LYS A 233 5.47 17.40 27.30
C LYS A 233 4.04 17.76 27.71
N THR A 234 3.62 19.00 27.44
CA THR A 234 2.31 19.53 27.87
C THR A 234 1.19 19.27 26.86
N SER A 235 1.51 18.79 25.66
CA SER A 235 0.57 18.67 24.56
C SER A 235 0.54 17.26 23.99
N PHE A 236 -0.66 16.69 23.85
CA PHE A 236 -0.83 15.41 23.19
C PHE A 236 -0.47 15.52 21.71
N HIS A 237 0.37 14.61 21.24
CA HIS A 237 0.94 14.67 19.89
C HIS A 237 0.33 13.65 18.91
N HIS A 238 -0.70 12.89 19.30
CA HIS A 238 -1.46 12.00 18.40
C HIS A 238 -0.66 10.99 17.55
N PHE A 239 0.55 10.58 17.99
CA PHE A 239 1.41 9.57 17.37
C PHE A 239 1.45 9.69 15.82
N LYS A 240 1.21 8.57 15.11
CA LYS A 240 1.20 8.49 13.65
C LYS A 240 0.19 9.43 12.99
N ALA A 241 -0.99 9.62 13.57
CA ALA A 241 -1.98 10.55 13.03
C ALA A 241 -1.47 12.01 13.07
N GLY A 242 -0.82 12.40 14.18
CA GLY A 242 -0.18 13.71 14.29
C GLY A 242 0.98 13.89 13.32
N ALA A 243 1.81 12.86 13.14
CA ALA A 243 2.92 12.86 12.20
C ALA A 243 2.44 13.07 10.75
N LEU A 244 1.46 12.28 10.31
CA LEU A 244 0.87 12.38 8.97
C LEU A 244 0.21 13.74 8.73
N ASN A 245 -0.49 14.30 9.72
CA ASN A 245 -1.09 15.63 9.61
C ASN A 245 -0.05 16.75 9.44
N VAL A 246 1.12 16.61 10.07
CA VAL A 246 2.22 17.58 9.87
C VAL A 246 2.84 17.39 8.49
N LEU A 247 3.09 16.14 8.06
CA LEU A 247 3.58 15.86 6.71
C LEU A 247 2.65 16.41 5.63
N LEU A 248 1.32 16.30 5.80
CA LEU A 248 0.34 16.90 4.90
C LEU A 248 0.53 18.42 4.75
N ARG A 249 0.78 19.13 5.87
CA ARG A 249 0.99 20.59 5.85
C ARG A 249 2.34 20.96 5.21
N VAL A 250 3.38 20.19 5.50
CA VAL A 250 4.72 20.39 4.92
C VAL A 250 4.69 20.12 3.42
N SER A 251 4.11 19.00 2.98
CA SER A 251 3.92 18.66 1.57
C SER A 251 3.12 19.74 0.84
N ALA A 252 2.01 20.21 1.41
CA ALA A 252 1.20 21.28 0.80
C ALA A 252 2.00 22.58 0.57
N ALA A 253 2.97 22.88 1.43
CA ALA A 253 3.84 24.06 1.29
C ALA A 253 5.02 23.84 0.33
N MET A 254 5.54 22.61 0.23
CA MET A 254 6.77 22.31 -0.53
C MET A 254 6.50 21.86 -1.97
N THR A 255 5.64 20.85 -2.15
CA THR A 255 5.41 20.16 -3.44
C THR A 255 3.95 20.24 -3.89
N ASN A 256 3.01 20.34 -2.95
CA ASN A 256 1.57 20.41 -3.17
C ASN A 256 1.06 19.33 -4.12
N ALA A 257 1.46 18.07 -3.89
CA ALA A 257 1.09 16.95 -4.74
C ALA A 257 -0.41 16.57 -4.57
N PRO A 258 -1.13 16.28 -5.66
CA PRO A 258 -2.53 15.86 -5.60
C PRO A 258 -2.71 14.42 -5.11
N ILE A 259 -1.67 13.58 -5.17
CA ILE A 259 -1.70 12.19 -4.72
C ILE A 259 -0.70 12.01 -3.59
N ILE A 260 -1.15 11.37 -2.52
CA ILE A 260 -0.35 11.09 -1.34
C ILE A 260 -0.42 9.59 -1.08
N LEU A 261 0.75 8.97 -0.98
CA LEU A 261 0.91 7.56 -0.65
C LEU A 261 1.54 7.46 0.73
N THR A 262 0.91 6.74 1.66
CA THR A 262 1.48 6.49 2.99
C THR A 262 2.08 5.09 3.03
N LEU A 263 3.33 4.97 3.47
CA LEU A 263 4.04 3.71 3.64
C LEU A 263 4.59 3.61 5.06
N ASP A 264 4.63 2.37 5.56
CA ASP A 264 5.29 2.06 6.82
C ASP A 264 6.77 1.79 6.58
N CYS A 265 7.63 2.02 7.58
CA CYS A 265 9.09 1.91 7.42
C CYS A 265 9.60 0.46 7.25
N ASP A 266 8.71 -0.52 7.32
CA ASP A 266 8.97 -1.94 7.02
C ASP A 266 8.32 -2.41 5.71
N MET A 267 7.63 -1.52 4.99
CA MET A 267 7.11 -1.78 3.65
C MET A 267 8.11 -1.31 2.59
N TYR A 268 8.22 -2.03 1.49
CA TYR A 268 9.00 -1.59 0.32
C TYR A 268 8.24 -1.96 -0.96
N SER A 269 8.59 -1.30 -2.06
CA SER A 269 7.98 -1.63 -3.36
C SER A 269 8.54 -2.95 -3.87
N ASN A 270 7.61 -3.85 -4.11
CA ASN A 270 7.76 -5.04 -4.91
C ASN A 270 7.06 -4.75 -6.23
N ASP A 271 7.83 -4.76 -7.32
CA ASP A 271 7.40 -4.38 -8.68
C ASP A 271 7.19 -2.85 -8.86
N PRO A 272 8.25 -2.14 -9.30
CA PRO A 272 8.35 -0.67 -9.30
C PRO A 272 7.92 0.03 -10.60
#